data_AF-A0A812EYD5-F1
#
_entry.id   AF-A0A812EYD5-F1
#
_cell.length_a   1.000
_cell.length_b   1.000
_cell.length_c   1.000
_cell.angle_alpha   90.00
_cell.angle_beta   90.00
_cell.angle_gamma   90.00
#
_symmetry.space_group_name_H-M   'P 1'
#
loop_
_entity.id
_entity.type
_entity.pdbx_description
1 polymer ?
#
loop_
_entity_poly.entity_id
_entity_poly.type
_entity_poly.pdbx_seq_one_letter_code
_entity_poly.pdbx_strand_id
1 'polypeptide(L)'
;MVRVKTMKMVSFDEYIRGVLKQIDDSHTLLQNLRDKPGDLDIIKREIAKITGLLQALGSKFQTNKDDLSEYEHIMSPLFYYLENHEFLREIEIMSLLYSEDPLRLKNLRLIILDALGEKNLIGHIKLILRQKE
;
A
#
# COMPACT_ATOMS: atom_id res chain seq x y z
N MET A 1 21.27 21.57 -32.80
CA MET A 1 19.85 21.16 -32.69
C MET A 1 19.67 20.42 -31.36
N VAL A 2 19.26 21.14 -30.31
CA VAL A 2 19.09 20.56 -28.97
C VAL A 2 17.71 19.90 -28.92
N ARG A 3 17.67 18.57 -28.73
CA ARG A 3 16.41 17.87 -28.45
C ARG A 3 15.96 18.26 -27.03
N VAL A 4 15.02 19.20 -26.94
CA VAL A 4 14.29 19.43 -25.69
C VAL A 4 13.40 18.20 -25.48
N LYS A 5 13.76 17.37 -24.50
CA LYS A 5 12.90 16.27 -24.04
C LYS A 5 11.74 16.92 -23.29
N THR A 6 10.60 17.08 -23.95
CA THR A 6 9.37 17.59 -23.32
C THR A 6 9.01 16.64 -22.17
N MET A 7 9.18 17.09 -20.91
CA MET A 7 8.66 16.34 -19.76
C MET A 7 7.14 16.39 -19.86
N LYS A 8 6.52 15.26 -20.19
CA LYS A 8 5.07 15.12 -20.06
C LYS A 8 4.77 15.20 -18.55
N MET A 9 4.12 16.27 -18.12
CA MET A 9 3.58 16.36 -16.76
C MET A 9 2.60 15.20 -16.59
N VAL A 10 2.86 14.32 -15.64
CA VAL A 10 1.94 13.24 -15.27
C VAL A 10 0.67 13.91 -14.73
N SER A 11 -0.49 13.53 -15.25
CA SER A 11 -1.75 14.09 -14.75
C SER A 11 -1.97 13.67 -13.29
N PHE A 12 -2.79 14.41 -12.54
CA PHE A 12 -3.12 14.04 -11.16
C PHE A 12 -3.69 12.61 -11.10
N ASP A 13 -4.62 12.28 -11.99
CA ASP A 13 -5.19 10.93 -12.13
C ASP A 13 -4.15 9.86 -12.46
N GLU A 14 -3.26 10.10 -13.45
CA GLU A 14 -2.18 9.16 -13.80
C GLU A 14 -1.25 8.90 -12.58
N TYR A 15 -0.97 9.93 -11.79
CA TYR A 15 -0.18 9.80 -10.57
C TYR A 15 -0.89 8.96 -9.51
N ILE A 16 -2.14 9.28 -9.16
CA ILE A 16 -2.90 8.57 -8.13
C ILE A 16 -3.03 7.10 -8.51
N ARG A 17 -3.44 6.79 -9.75
CA ARG A 17 -3.58 5.42 -10.24
C ARG A 17 -2.25 4.67 -10.24
N GLY A 18 -1.15 5.32 -10.60
CA GLY A 18 0.19 4.73 -10.54
C GLY A 18 0.63 4.36 -9.12
N VAL A 19 0.24 5.15 -8.12
CA VAL A 19 0.48 4.83 -6.71
C VAL A 19 -0.42 3.69 -6.23
N LEU A 20 -1.70 3.75 -6.54
CA LEU A 20 -2.68 2.70 -6.19
C LEU A 20 -2.28 1.34 -6.78
N LYS A 21 -1.78 1.31 -8.01
CA LYS A 21 -1.28 0.08 -8.63
C LYS A 21 -0.10 -0.52 -7.87
N GLN A 22 0.85 0.32 -7.42
CA GLN A 22 1.99 -0.16 -6.65
C GLN A 22 1.58 -0.73 -5.28
N ILE A 23 0.52 -0.20 -4.67
CA ILE A 23 -0.06 -0.74 -3.43
C ILE A 23 -0.71 -2.11 -3.71
N ASP A 24 -1.52 -2.21 -4.78
CA ASP A 24 -2.15 -3.47 -5.19
C ASP A 24 -1.13 -4.57 -5.54
N ASP A 25 -0.02 -4.20 -6.19
CA ASP A 25 1.09 -5.12 -6.48
C ASP A 25 1.75 -5.63 -5.19
N SER A 26 2.04 -4.73 -4.25
CA SER A 26 2.63 -5.10 -2.96
C SER A 26 1.69 -5.99 -2.13
N HIS A 27 0.39 -5.66 -2.09
CA HIS A 27 -0.61 -6.50 -1.44
C HIS A 27 -0.70 -7.89 -2.09
N THR A 28 -0.72 -7.96 -3.43
CA THR A 28 -0.72 -9.24 -4.16
C THR A 28 0.54 -10.06 -3.86
N LEU A 29 1.71 -9.43 -3.76
CA LEU A 29 2.95 -10.11 -3.37
C LEU A 29 2.83 -10.70 -1.95
N LEU A 30 2.31 -9.94 -0.98
CA LEU A 30 2.08 -10.41 0.39
C LEU A 30 1.13 -11.62 0.43
N GLN A 31 0.05 -11.61 -0.34
CA GLN A 31 -0.88 -12.75 -0.41
C GLN A 31 -0.20 -14.04 -0.88
N ASN A 32 0.81 -13.93 -1.76
CA ASN A 32 1.46 -15.07 -2.40
C ASN A 32 2.71 -15.59 -1.67
N LEU A 33 3.11 -14.98 -0.54
CA LEU A 33 4.21 -15.48 0.28
C LEU A 33 3.91 -16.88 0.84
N ARG A 34 4.99 -17.62 1.12
CA ARG A 34 4.93 -19.02 1.58
C ARG A 34 5.40 -19.20 3.02
N ASP A 35 5.61 -18.09 3.73
CA ASP A 35 5.97 -18.05 5.14
C ASP A 35 7.32 -18.76 5.43
N LYS A 36 8.27 -18.65 4.49
CA LYS A 36 9.61 -19.25 4.62
C LYS A 36 10.64 -18.25 5.16
N PRO A 37 11.80 -18.70 5.67
CA PRO A 37 12.91 -17.81 5.99
C PRO A 37 13.23 -16.86 4.83
N GLY A 38 13.42 -15.58 5.14
CA GLY A 38 13.58 -14.49 4.17
C GLY A 38 12.27 -13.81 3.72
N ASP A 39 11.10 -14.44 3.88
CA ASP A 39 9.82 -13.78 3.56
C ASP A 39 9.53 -12.62 4.55
N LEU A 40 10.08 -12.65 5.76
CA LEU A 40 9.97 -11.53 6.73
C LEU A 40 10.55 -10.23 6.19
N ASP A 41 11.69 -10.28 5.49
CA ASP A 41 12.30 -9.10 4.86
C ASP A 41 11.42 -8.55 3.73
N ILE A 42 10.75 -9.45 3.00
CA ILE A 42 9.78 -9.07 1.98
C ILE A 42 8.59 -8.37 2.64
N ILE A 43 8.02 -8.93 3.71
CA ILE A 43 6.92 -8.30 4.46
C ILE A 43 7.34 -6.91 4.94
N LYS A 44 8.51 -6.78 5.57
CA LYS A 44 9.04 -5.50 6.05
C LYS A 44 9.09 -4.45 4.95
N ARG A 45 9.66 -4.80 3.80
CA ARG A 45 9.81 -3.89 2.66
C ARG A 45 8.46 -3.49 2.07
N GLU A 46 7.57 -4.45 1.83
CA GLU A 46 6.28 -4.16 1.20
C GLU A 46 5.36 -3.36 2.13
N ILE A 47 5.42 -3.57 3.44
CA ILE A 47 4.64 -2.77 4.40
C ILE A 47 5.17 -1.35 4.54
N ALA A 48 6.49 -1.16 4.61
CA ALA A 48 7.06 0.17 4.57
C ALA A 48 6.63 0.92 3.29
N LYS A 49 6.62 0.22 2.15
CA LYS A 49 6.18 0.77 0.87
C LYS A 49 4.70 1.13 0.87
N ILE A 50 3.81 0.22 1.28
CA ILE A 50 2.36 0.46 1.32
C ILE A 50 2.05 1.65 2.23
N THR A 51 2.59 1.67 3.46
CA THR A 51 2.35 2.76 4.41
C THR A 51 2.84 4.10 3.88
N GLY A 52 4.05 4.16 3.30
CA GLY A 52 4.59 5.39 2.71
C GLY A 52 3.76 5.90 1.53
N LEU A 53 3.29 5.00 0.67
CA LEU A 53 2.43 5.35 -0.47
C LEU A 53 1.05 5.86 -0.01
N LEU A 54 0.44 5.23 1.00
CA LEU A 54 -0.82 5.70 1.58
C LEU A 54 -0.66 7.08 2.25
N GLN A 55 0.44 7.34 2.95
CA GLN A 55 0.75 8.66 3.51
C GLN A 55 0.91 9.74 2.41
N ALA A 56 1.59 9.39 1.32
CA ALA A 56 1.75 10.29 0.18
C ALA A 56 0.39 10.61 -0.48
N LEU A 57 -0.47 9.61 -0.67
CA LEU A 57 -1.83 9.79 -1.17
C LEU A 57 -2.67 10.66 -0.22
N GLY A 58 -2.68 10.37 1.08
CA GLY A 58 -3.41 11.16 2.07
C GLY A 58 -3.01 12.64 2.04
N SER A 59 -1.70 12.92 1.95
CA SER A 59 -1.16 14.28 1.80
C SER A 59 -1.61 14.94 0.48
N LYS A 60 -1.66 14.19 -0.61
CA LYS A 60 -2.11 14.69 -1.92
C LYS A 60 -3.60 15.00 -1.95
N PHE A 61 -4.43 14.18 -1.32
CA PHE A 61 -5.87 14.43 -1.18
C PHE A 61 -6.14 15.64 -0.30
N GLN A 62 -5.41 15.83 0.79
CA GLN A 62 -5.60 17.03 1.64
C GLN A 62 -5.23 18.34 0.92
N THR A 63 -4.30 18.30 -0.03
CA THR A 63 -3.79 19.48 -0.74
C THR A 63 -4.53 19.81 -2.05
N ASN A 64 -5.25 18.86 -2.65
CA ASN A 64 -5.93 19.04 -3.96
C ASN A 64 -7.43 18.75 -3.85
N LYS A 65 -8.16 19.52 -3.05
CA LYS A 65 -9.56 19.22 -2.67
C LYS A 65 -10.58 19.33 -3.80
N ASP A 66 -10.29 20.10 -4.85
CA ASP A 66 -11.28 20.46 -5.87
C ASP A 66 -11.52 19.37 -6.94
N ASP A 67 -10.73 18.27 -6.94
CA ASP A 67 -10.73 17.24 -8.00
C ASP A 67 -10.69 15.80 -7.44
N LEU A 68 -11.41 15.56 -6.32
CA LEU A 68 -11.36 14.29 -5.57
C LEU A 68 -12.64 13.45 -5.61
N SER A 69 -13.66 13.86 -6.36
CA SER A 69 -14.96 13.16 -6.35
C SER A 69 -14.84 11.67 -6.73
N GLU A 70 -13.92 11.33 -7.65
CA GLU A 70 -13.62 9.95 -8.03
C GLU A 70 -12.91 9.17 -6.91
N TYR A 71 -12.22 9.84 -5.98
CA TYR A 71 -11.38 9.25 -4.94
C TYR A 71 -11.96 9.36 -3.52
N GLU A 72 -13.09 10.04 -3.34
CA GLU A 72 -13.67 10.29 -2.02
C GLU A 72 -13.90 8.99 -1.22
N HIS A 73 -14.33 7.94 -1.91
CA HIS A 73 -14.63 6.65 -1.30
C HIS A 73 -13.39 5.90 -0.77
N ILE A 74 -12.17 6.21 -1.22
CA ILE A 74 -10.95 5.60 -0.70
C ILE A 74 -10.34 6.41 0.46
N MET A 75 -10.73 7.68 0.64
CA MET A 75 -10.13 8.54 1.67
C MET A 75 -10.36 8.00 3.08
N SER A 76 -11.61 7.67 3.45
CA SER A 76 -11.90 7.17 4.79
C SER A 76 -11.20 5.83 5.09
N PRO A 77 -11.25 4.81 4.21
CA PRO A 77 -10.48 3.57 4.39
C PRO A 77 -8.97 3.79 4.52
N LEU A 78 -8.39 4.70 3.72
CA LEU A 78 -6.97 5.03 3.76
C LEU A 78 -6.56 5.62 5.11
N PHE A 79 -7.28 6.64 5.58
CA PHE A 79 -6.95 7.28 6.85
C PHE A 79 -7.17 6.34 8.02
N TYR A 80 -8.24 5.53 7.97
CA TYR A 80 -8.48 4.50 8.96
C TYR A 80 -7.29 3.53 9.09
N TYR A 81 -6.74 3.06 7.96
CA TYR A 81 -5.56 2.19 8.02
C TYR A 81 -4.36 2.89 8.66
N LEU A 82 -4.06 4.13 8.25
CA LEU A 82 -2.90 4.88 8.74
C LEU A 82 -2.99 5.22 10.24
N GLU A 83 -4.20 5.40 10.76
CA GLU A 83 -4.43 5.78 12.16
C GLU A 83 -4.44 4.57 13.10
N ASN A 84 -4.81 3.38 12.61
CA ASN A 84 -5.06 2.21 13.47
C ASN A 84 -3.98 1.13 13.38
N HIS A 85 -3.08 1.19 12.38
CA HIS A 85 -2.09 0.13 12.14
C HIS A 85 -0.65 0.65 12.10
N GLU A 86 0.22 0.06 12.92
CA GLU A 86 1.67 0.29 12.94
C GLU A 86 2.39 -1.04 13.08
N PHE A 87 2.83 -1.62 11.96
CA PHE A 87 3.42 -2.96 11.93
C PHE A 87 4.95 -2.97 11.93
N LEU A 88 5.64 -1.85 11.70
CA LEU A 88 7.10 -1.86 11.54
C LEU A 88 7.78 -2.27 12.85
N ARG A 89 7.24 -1.82 14.00
CA ARG A 89 7.72 -2.26 15.31
C ARG A 89 7.49 -3.76 15.55
N GLU A 90 6.32 -4.28 15.21
CA GLU A 90 6.01 -5.71 15.38
C GLU A 90 6.92 -6.58 14.51
N ILE A 91 7.15 -6.17 13.26
CA ILE A 91 8.07 -6.81 12.32
C ILE A 91 9.51 -6.80 12.87
N GLU A 92 9.95 -5.71 13.49
CA GLU A 92 11.28 -5.62 14.10
C GLU A 92 11.45 -6.62 15.26
N ILE A 93 10.46 -6.73 16.15
CA ILE A 93 10.46 -7.72 17.23
C ILE A 93 10.48 -9.15 16.66
N MET A 94 9.67 -9.41 15.63
CA MET A 94 9.64 -10.69 14.93
C MET A 94 10.99 -11.06 14.32
N SER A 95 11.71 -10.08 13.76
CA SER A 95 13.04 -10.30 13.17
C SER A 95 14.09 -10.68 14.21
N LEU A 96 13.96 -10.22 15.46
CA LEU A 96 14.94 -10.48 16.52
C LEU A 96 14.73 -11.83 17.20
N LEU A 97 13.46 -12.23 17.36
CA LEU A 97 13.11 -13.36 18.23
C LEU A 97 12.62 -14.58 17.47
N TYR A 98 12.07 -14.40 16.26
CA TYR A 98 11.19 -15.37 15.61
C TYR A 98 11.36 -15.42 14.09
N SER A 99 12.51 -15.00 13.55
CA SER A 99 12.74 -14.93 12.10
C SER A 99 12.61 -16.29 11.39
N GLU A 100 12.89 -17.37 12.13
CA GLU A 100 12.87 -18.75 11.64
C GLU A 100 11.60 -19.52 12.03
N ASP A 101 10.57 -18.87 12.59
CA ASP A 101 9.29 -19.50 12.96
C ASP A 101 8.23 -19.26 11.86
N PRO A 102 7.95 -20.25 10.99
CA PRO A 102 7.03 -20.09 9.87
C PRO A 102 5.59 -19.81 10.32
N LEU A 103 5.19 -20.33 11.50
CA LEU A 103 3.82 -20.17 11.98
C LEU A 103 3.60 -18.73 12.46
N ARG A 104 4.57 -18.16 13.18
CA ARG A 104 4.51 -16.74 13.58
C ARG A 104 4.58 -15.81 12.39
N LEU A 105 5.43 -16.13 11.40
CA LEU A 105 5.52 -15.36 10.17
C LEU A 105 4.18 -15.36 9.41
N LYS A 106 3.55 -16.52 9.29
CA LYS A 106 2.21 -16.66 8.72
C LYS A 106 1.19 -15.82 9.46
N ASN A 107 1.18 -15.86 10.80
CA ASN A 107 0.23 -15.10 11.60
C ASN A 107 0.39 -13.59 11.41
N LEU A 108 1.63 -13.09 11.45
CA LEU A 108 1.94 -11.68 11.18
C LEU A 108 1.42 -11.27 9.79
N ARG A 109 1.69 -12.09 8.78
CA ARG A 109 1.24 -11.84 7.40
C ARG A 109 -0.29 -11.78 7.30
N LEU A 110 -1.01 -12.68 7.97
CA LEU A 110 -2.47 -12.69 7.96
C LEU A 110 -3.06 -11.46 8.65
N ILE A 111 -2.53 -11.07 9.81
CA ILE A 111 -2.97 -9.85 10.52
C ILE A 111 -2.79 -8.61 9.64
N ILE A 112 -1.66 -8.51 8.95
CA ILE A 112 -1.37 -7.44 8.00
C ILE A 112 -2.37 -7.43 6.84
N LEU A 113 -2.67 -8.60 6.26
CA LEU A 113 -3.64 -8.71 5.16
C LEU A 113 -5.05 -8.37 5.61
N ASP A 114 -5.44 -8.78 6.82
CA ASP A 114 -6.73 -8.47 7.40
C ASP A 114 -6.85 -6.95 7.63
N ALA A 115 -5.83 -6.30 8.19
CA ALA A 115 -5.77 -4.85 8.37
C ALA A 115 -5.89 -4.08 7.04
N LEU A 116 -5.22 -4.54 5.97
CA LEU A 116 -5.37 -3.97 4.64
C LEU A 116 -6.78 -4.20 4.05
N GLY A 117 -7.47 -5.26 4.46
CA GLY A 117 -8.84 -5.56 4.08
C GLY A 117 -9.90 -4.73 4.82
N GLU A 118 -9.55 -4.12 5.95
CA GLU A 118 -10.48 -3.32 6.73
C GLU A 118 -11.03 -2.13 5.95
N LYS A 119 -12.29 -1.79 6.24
CA LYS A 119 -13.05 -0.76 5.50
C LYS A 119 -13.02 -0.96 3.97
N ASN A 120 -12.75 -2.18 3.51
CA ASN A 120 -12.64 -2.54 2.11
C ASN A 120 -11.57 -1.72 1.35
N LEU A 121 -10.48 -1.30 2.00
CA LEU A 121 -9.44 -0.46 1.40
C LEU A 121 -8.92 -1.04 0.08
N ILE A 122 -8.45 -2.30 0.07
CA ILE A 122 -7.99 -2.95 -1.17
C ILE A 122 -9.10 -3.09 -2.22
N GLY A 123 -10.35 -3.29 -1.80
CA GLY A 123 -11.49 -3.34 -2.72
C GLY A 123 -11.69 -2.02 -3.46
N HIS A 124 -11.62 -0.90 -2.74
CA HIS A 124 -11.69 0.45 -3.34
C HIS A 124 -10.51 0.73 -4.27
N ILE A 125 -9.29 0.34 -3.90
CA ILE A 125 -8.11 0.42 -4.79
C ILE A 125 -8.40 -0.29 -6.12
N LYS A 126 -8.87 -1.54 -6.06
CA LYS A 126 -9.17 -2.35 -7.25
C LYS A 126 -10.32 -1.78 -8.08
N LEU A 127 -11.34 -1.20 -7.44
CA LEU A 127 -12.44 -0.55 -8.14
C LEU A 127 -11.95 0.64 -8.97
N ILE A 128 -11.15 1.53 -8.38
CA ILE A 128 -10.56 2.67 -9.09
C ILE A 128 -9.75 2.17 -10.28
N LEU A 129 -8.84 1.21 -10.07
CA LEU A 129 -7.96 0.70 -11.12
C LEU A 129 -8.72 0.09 -12.31
N ARG A 130 -9.88 -0.54 -12.09
CA ARG A 130 -10.71 -1.14 -13.15
C ARG A 130 -11.52 -0.14 -13.98
N GLN A 131 -11.82 1.05 -13.48
CA GLN A 131 -12.68 2.03 -14.16
C GLN A 131 -12.08 2.62 -15.45
N LYS A 132 -10.87 2.22 -15.87
CA LYS A 132 -10.16 2.75 -17.04
C LYS A 132 -9.57 1.68 -17.97
N GLU A 133 -9.98 0.42 -17.80
CA GLU A 133 -9.69 -0.67 -18.75
C GLU A 133 -10.67 -0.67 -19.93
#